data_AF-A0A2G7FML5-F1
#
_entry.id   AF-A0A2G7FML5-F1
#
_cell.length_a   1.000
_cell.length_b   1.000
_cell.length_c   1.000
_cell.angle_alpha   90.00
_cell.angle_beta   90.00
_cell.angle_gamma   90.00
#
_symmetry.space_group_name_H-M   'P 1'
#
loop_
_entity.id
_entity.type
_entity.pdbx_description
1 polymer ?
#
loop_
_entity_poly.entity_id
_entity_poly.type
_entity_poly.pdbx_seq_one_letter_code
_entity_poly.pdbx_strand_id
1 'polypeptide(L)'
;MLASWECIATSGRFIEIGKRDILLNNNLPHGMFLRNTMFRGFDLGGMMMDRPDLCLSALDDILLLKLDGTLRPVQRITTSGIGDVEAAFRLMQTGKHQRKLVIDVGMEDKVMTVLNTKPNFTCDGNATYVIAGGLGDIGQSIAAWLVDRGARTPPVLSRSGAKGPEAMKFINSLQSKGERAIAPACDISNESVLRKVLEEWQPQLPPIKGCIQAAMVLQDRTFESMSYKDWEAAVKPKAQGSWNLHCLCQGEWGSSFYSRPYRASFALMARLTMPPELPFRTLSRSTDPLHGYEFDCQPSIGAQPEVRERGSAAANWPEKPLFKCLALDEAHSQDLASREQTFQLEAAMENARSLPEGSHAVTRALIAKLSRALALDEKDIDSDKHLSKYGVDSLVAVELRMWFAAELKANIAIFDIIGSTVATIAQLAASRSKLRKGYSI
;
A
#
# COMPACT_ATOMS: atom_id res chain seq x y z
N MET A 1 4.14 -34.07 14.57
CA MET A 1 2.94 -34.24 15.41
C MET A 1 2.53 -35.72 15.52
N LEU A 2 2.11 -36.39 14.44
CA LEU A 2 1.55 -37.75 14.50
C LEU A 2 2.42 -38.79 15.22
N ALA A 3 3.71 -38.88 14.87
CA ALA A 3 4.63 -39.80 15.55
C ALA A 3 4.72 -39.54 17.07
N SER A 4 4.69 -38.27 17.49
CA SER A 4 4.69 -37.90 18.92
C SER A 4 3.36 -38.26 19.60
N TRP A 5 2.23 -38.13 18.89
CA TRP A 5 0.91 -38.53 19.37
C TRP A 5 0.83 -40.05 19.58
N GLU A 6 1.48 -40.84 18.74
CA GLU A 6 1.54 -42.30 18.87
C GLU A 6 2.41 -42.78 20.04
N CYS A 7 3.35 -41.95 20.52
CA CYS A 7 4.19 -42.26 21.67
C CYS A 7 3.48 -42.10 23.03
N ILE A 8 2.21 -41.68 23.04
CA ILE A 8 1.50 -41.43 24.30
C ILE A 8 1.20 -42.73 25.04
N ALA A 9 1.50 -42.73 26.35
CA ALA A 9 1.11 -43.81 27.24
C ALA A 9 -0.41 -43.80 27.50
N THR A 10 -0.95 -44.95 27.95
CA THR A 10 -2.34 -45.03 28.42
C THR A 10 -2.60 -43.98 29.50
N SER A 11 -3.73 -43.28 29.39
CA SER A 11 -4.10 -42.14 30.25
C SER A 11 -3.15 -40.93 30.18
N GLY A 12 -2.30 -40.86 29.15
CA GLY A 12 -1.37 -39.76 28.94
C GLY A 12 -2.05 -38.45 28.53
N ARG A 13 -1.31 -37.34 28.66
CA ARG A 13 -1.73 -35.99 28.23
C ARG A 13 -0.78 -35.47 27.18
N PHE A 14 -1.30 -35.19 25.98
CA PHE A 14 -0.56 -34.54 24.91
C PHE A 14 -0.83 -33.03 24.96
N ILE A 15 0.23 -32.24 25.18
CA ILE A 15 0.16 -30.78 25.21
C ILE A 15 0.82 -30.25 23.93
N GLU A 16 -0.01 -29.85 22.97
CA GLU A 16 0.44 -29.29 21.70
C GLU A 16 0.63 -27.78 21.85
N ILE A 17 1.89 -27.34 21.76
CA ILE A 17 2.27 -25.91 21.79
C ILE A 17 2.51 -25.35 20.39
N GLY A 18 2.67 -26.22 19.38
CA GLY A 18 2.81 -25.85 17.99
C GLY A 18 1.47 -25.45 17.38
N LYS A 19 1.46 -24.34 16.63
CA LYS A 19 0.24 -23.85 15.98
C LYS A 19 0.05 -24.34 14.54
N ARG A 20 1.09 -24.88 13.90
CA ARG A 20 1.08 -25.18 12.46
C ARG A 20 -0.03 -26.16 12.06
N ASP A 21 -0.09 -27.34 12.69
CA ASP A 21 -1.08 -28.36 12.37
C ASP A 21 -2.51 -27.94 12.72
N ILE A 22 -2.68 -27.19 13.82
CA ILE A 22 -3.98 -26.64 14.25
C ILE A 22 -4.49 -25.58 13.24
N LEU A 23 -3.63 -24.64 12.83
CA LEU A 23 -3.98 -23.60 11.86
C LEU A 23 -4.30 -24.15 10.47
N LEU A 24 -3.65 -25.25 10.08
CA LEU A 24 -3.94 -25.95 8.83
C LEU A 24 -5.15 -26.88 8.92
N ASN A 25 -5.75 -27.02 10.11
CA ASN A 25 -6.86 -27.92 10.38
C ASN A 25 -6.57 -29.37 9.94
N ASN A 26 -5.36 -29.85 10.26
CA ASN A 26 -4.95 -31.21 9.91
C ASN A 26 -5.70 -32.27 10.75
N ASN A 27 -5.90 -33.45 10.16
CA ASN A 27 -6.61 -34.54 10.82
C ASN A 27 -5.80 -35.14 11.99
N LEU A 28 -6.47 -35.34 13.14
CA LEU A 28 -5.94 -36.07 14.28
C LEU A 28 -6.54 -37.49 14.34
N PRO A 29 -5.72 -38.56 14.29
CA PRO A 29 -6.22 -39.93 14.44
C PRO A 29 -6.83 -40.17 15.82
N HIS A 30 -8.11 -40.56 15.84
CA HIS A 30 -8.89 -40.73 17.06
C HIS A 30 -8.58 -42.01 17.85
N GLY A 31 -7.89 -42.99 17.25
CA GLY A 31 -7.68 -44.31 17.85
C GLY A 31 -6.95 -44.27 19.21
N MET A 32 -6.10 -43.27 19.42
CA MET A 32 -5.39 -43.10 20.69
C MET A 32 -6.31 -42.72 21.86
N PHE A 33 -7.51 -42.18 21.60
CA PHE A 33 -8.47 -41.88 22.65
C PHE A 33 -9.04 -43.15 23.31
N LEU A 34 -8.99 -44.32 22.66
CA LEU A 34 -9.34 -45.61 23.28
C LEU A 34 -8.44 -45.95 24.48
N ARG A 35 -7.27 -45.32 24.59
CA ARG A 35 -6.34 -45.47 25.71
C ARG A 35 -6.57 -44.44 26.81
N ASN A 36 -7.76 -43.83 26.89
CA ASN A 36 -8.12 -42.75 27.84
C ASN A 36 -7.17 -41.54 27.79
N THR A 37 -6.62 -41.23 26.61
CA THR A 37 -5.68 -40.12 26.44
C THR A 37 -6.40 -38.77 26.37
N MET A 38 -5.70 -37.69 26.74
CA MET A 38 -6.16 -36.32 26.56
C MET A 38 -5.27 -35.59 25.56
N PHE A 39 -5.89 -34.84 24.65
CA PHE A 39 -5.21 -33.91 23.74
C PHE A 39 -5.59 -32.47 24.11
N ARG A 40 -4.59 -31.60 24.27
CA ARG A 40 -4.82 -30.17 24.54
C ARG A 40 -3.91 -29.30 23.69
N GLY A 41 -4.51 -28.49 22.83
CA GLY A 41 -3.84 -27.33 22.24
C GLY A 41 -3.65 -26.26 23.31
N PHE A 42 -2.42 -25.76 23.48
CA PHE A 42 -2.09 -24.77 24.49
C PHE A 42 -1.50 -23.52 23.83
N ASP A 43 -2.21 -22.40 23.94
CA ASP A 43 -1.79 -21.10 23.43
C ASP A 43 -1.70 -20.09 24.57
N LEU A 44 -0.49 -19.85 25.07
CA LEU A 44 -0.23 -18.88 26.13
C LEU A 44 -0.59 -17.44 25.69
N GLY A 45 -0.37 -17.10 24.41
CA GLY A 45 -0.63 -15.75 23.90
C GLY A 45 -2.12 -15.41 23.90
N GLY A 46 -2.96 -16.34 23.43
CA GLY A 46 -4.41 -16.19 23.52
C GLY A 46 -4.91 -16.20 24.97
N MET A 47 -4.37 -17.09 25.81
CA MET A 47 -4.77 -17.20 27.21
C MET A 47 -4.46 -15.91 28.01
N MET A 48 -3.37 -15.21 27.71
CA MET A 48 -3.08 -13.91 28.33
C MET A 48 -4.13 -12.84 28.03
N MET A 49 -4.76 -12.89 26.86
CA MET A 49 -5.82 -11.95 26.48
C MET A 49 -7.17 -12.33 27.10
N ASP A 50 -7.52 -13.63 27.06
CA ASP A 50 -8.85 -14.11 27.45
C ASP A 50 -8.98 -14.40 28.95
N ARG A 51 -7.88 -14.80 29.60
CA ARG A 51 -7.84 -15.29 31.00
C ARG A 51 -6.57 -14.83 31.73
N PRO A 52 -6.31 -13.51 31.83
CA PRO A 52 -5.09 -12.97 32.44
C PRO A 52 -4.86 -13.42 33.89
N ASP A 53 -5.93 -13.55 34.69
CA ASP A 53 -5.83 -13.94 36.10
C ASP A 53 -5.16 -15.31 36.30
N LEU A 54 -5.44 -16.27 35.39
CA LEU A 54 -4.80 -17.59 35.44
C LEU A 54 -3.31 -17.52 35.09
N CYS A 55 -2.93 -16.67 34.13
CA CYS A 55 -1.53 -16.46 33.76
C CYS A 55 -0.75 -15.80 34.90
N LEU A 56 -1.37 -14.85 35.62
CA LEU A 56 -0.79 -14.20 36.78
C LEU A 56 -0.61 -15.18 37.94
N SER A 57 -1.63 -15.99 38.24
CA SER A 57 -1.51 -17.03 39.27
C SER A 57 -0.41 -18.05 38.93
N ALA A 58 -0.26 -18.43 37.65
CA ALA A 58 0.82 -19.33 37.23
C ALA A 58 2.21 -18.67 37.33
N LEU A 59 2.30 -17.34 37.28
CA LEU A 59 3.56 -16.63 37.46
C LEU A 59 4.07 -16.77 38.91
N ASP A 60 3.19 -16.79 39.91
CA ASP A 60 3.56 -17.03 41.30
C ASP A 60 4.23 -18.41 41.46
N ASP A 61 3.67 -19.45 40.85
CA ASP A 61 4.25 -20.79 40.82
C ASP A 61 5.64 -20.81 40.17
N ILE A 62 5.81 -20.09 39.05
CA ILE A 62 7.10 -19.95 38.36
C ILE A 62 8.13 -19.25 39.25
N LEU A 63 7.74 -18.22 39.99
CA LEU A 63 8.61 -17.52 40.94
C LEU A 63 9.01 -18.41 42.11
N LEU A 64 8.09 -19.22 42.65
CA LEU A 64 8.40 -20.20 43.69
C LEU A 64 9.42 -21.24 43.20
N LEU A 65 9.22 -21.80 42.01
CA LEU A 65 10.18 -22.71 41.37
C LEU A 65 11.53 -22.05 41.04
N LYS A 66 11.55 -20.72 40.92
CA LYS A 66 12.79 -19.97 40.75
C LYS A 66 13.53 -19.80 42.07
N LEU A 67 12.80 -19.51 43.15
CA LEU A 67 13.33 -19.33 44.49
C LEU A 67 13.90 -20.62 45.08
N ASP A 68 13.23 -21.76 44.85
CA ASP A 68 13.70 -23.07 45.31
C ASP A 68 14.86 -23.65 44.48
N GLY A 69 15.21 -23.00 43.36
CA GLY A 69 16.32 -23.38 42.50
C GLY A 69 16.02 -24.47 41.46
N THR A 70 14.76 -24.91 41.34
CA THR A 70 14.29 -25.85 40.29
C THR A 70 14.43 -25.23 38.90
N LEU A 71 13.98 -23.97 38.74
CA LEU A 71 14.17 -23.19 37.53
C LEU A 71 15.45 -22.37 37.59
N ARG A 72 16.38 -22.67 36.69
CA ARG A 72 17.64 -21.94 36.53
C ARG A 72 17.63 -21.12 35.24
N PRO A 73 18.33 -19.97 35.19
CA PRO A 73 18.43 -19.20 33.96
C PRO A 73 19.06 -20.05 32.86
N VAL A 74 18.67 -19.79 31.61
CA VAL A 74 19.22 -20.49 30.46
C VAL A 74 20.72 -20.19 30.36
N GLN A 75 21.57 -21.19 30.55
CA GLN A 75 23.03 -21.02 30.65
C GLN A 75 23.75 -20.78 29.32
N ARG A 76 23.07 -20.98 28.17
CA ARG A 76 23.59 -20.63 26.84
C ARG A 76 22.62 -19.70 26.16
N ILE A 77 23.05 -18.45 26.03
CA ILE A 77 22.34 -17.38 25.35
C ILE A 77 23.23 -16.93 24.21
N THR A 78 22.69 -16.91 22.99
CA THR A 78 23.34 -16.26 21.86
C THR A 78 22.86 -14.82 21.84
N THR A 79 23.76 -13.89 22.14
CA THR A 79 23.48 -12.46 22.16
C THR A 79 23.88 -11.83 20.83
N SER A 80 23.03 -10.95 20.30
CA SER A 80 23.31 -10.13 19.11
C SER A 80 22.93 -8.69 19.42
N GLY A 81 23.70 -7.71 18.95
CA GLY A 81 23.33 -6.30 19.10
C GLY A 81 22.10 -5.97 18.26
N ILE A 82 21.36 -4.93 18.63
CA ILE A 82 20.17 -4.49 17.90
C ILE A 82 20.50 -4.07 16.45
N GLY A 83 21.74 -3.64 16.17
CA GLY A 83 22.21 -3.39 14.79
C GLY A 83 22.22 -4.65 13.91
N ASP A 84 22.41 -5.83 14.52
CA ASP A 84 22.45 -7.13 13.84
C ASP A 84 21.12 -7.89 13.94
N VAL A 85 20.01 -7.19 14.23
CA VAL A 85 18.71 -7.80 14.45
C VAL A 85 18.29 -8.68 13.27
N GLU A 86 18.53 -8.24 12.03
CA GLU A 86 18.22 -9.02 10.84
C GLU A 86 19.00 -10.35 10.79
N ALA A 87 20.30 -10.32 11.10
CA ALA A 87 21.13 -11.51 11.15
C ALA A 87 20.66 -12.49 12.24
N ALA A 88 20.23 -11.97 13.40
CA ALA A 88 19.67 -12.78 14.47
C ALA A 88 18.35 -13.46 14.07
N PHE A 89 17.46 -12.76 13.35
CA PHE A 89 16.24 -13.35 12.79
C PHE A 89 16.54 -14.41 11.72
N ARG A 90 17.51 -14.15 10.82
CA ARG A 90 17.96 -15.16 9.84
C ARG A 90 18.52 -16.41 10.53
N LEU A 91 19.33 -16.24 11.57
CA LEU A 91 19.84 -17.35 12.37
C LEU A 91 18.70 -18.14 13.05
N MET A 92 17.69 -17.45 13.59
CA MET A 92 16.51 -18.08 14.18
C MET A 92 15.78 -18.96 13.16
N GLN A 93 15.55 -18.46 11.94
CA GLN A 93 14.87 -19.17 10.86
C GLN A 93 15.59 -20.47 10.45
N THR A 94 16.92 -20.50 10.47
CA THR A 94 17.67 -21.72 10.14
C THR A 94 17.54 -22.83 11.18
N GLY A 95 17.03 -22.54 12.38
CA GLY A 95 16.98 -23.49 13.49
C GLY A 95 18.34 -23.90 14.05
N LYS A 96 19.45 -23.30 13.57
CA LYS A 96 20.83 -23.63 14.00
C LYS A 96 21.25 -22.97 15.32
N HIS A 97 20.39 -22.13 15.90
CA HIS A 97 20.66 -21.51 17.19
C HIS A 97 20.49 -22.51 18.33
N GLN A 98 21.32 -22.40 19.37
CA GLN A 98 21.14 -23.19 20.58
C GLN A 98 20.36 -22.38 21.61
N ARG A 99 19.22 -22.92 22.06
CA ARG A 99 18.38 -22.36 23.13
C ARG A 99 17.85 -20.96 22.80
N LYS A 100 18.38 -19.91 23.42
CA LYS A 100 17.77 -18.58 23.42
C LYS A 100 18.66 -17.59 22.64
N LEU A 101 18.05 -16.95 21.65
CA LEU A 101 18.58 -15.74 21.02
C LEU A 101 18.08 -14.52 21.81
N VAL A 102 18.99 -13.63 22.20
CA VAL A 102 18.69 -12.38 22.90
C VAL A 102 19.26 -11.23 22.09
N ILE A 103 18.46 -10.20 21.87
CA ILE A 103 18.91 -8.96 21.28
C ILE A 103 19.31 -8.02 22.41
N ASP A 104 20.57 -7.61 22.42
CA ASP A 104 21.08 -6.59 23.34
C ASP A 104 20.87 -5.21 22.73
N VAL A 105 20.42 -4.26 23.54
CA VAL A 105 20.06 -2.90 23.11
C VAL A 105 20.89 -1.91 23.90
N GLY A 106 22.02 -1.50 23.33
CA GLY A 106 22.88 -0.45 23.88
C GLY A 106 22.35 0.95 23.54
N MET A 107 22.60 1.92 24.43
CA MET A 107 22.19 3.31 24.19
C MET A 107 22.88 3.96 22.99
N GLU A 108 24.07 3.49 22.62
CA GLU A 108 24.89 4.01 21.52
C GLU A 108 24.68 3.25 20.20
N ASP A 109 23.81 2.23 20.19
CA ASP A 109 23.59 1.40 19.01
C ASP A 109 22.83 2.19 17.95
N LYS A 110 23.42 2.26 16.75
CA LYS A 110 22.79 2.89 15.59
C LYS A 110 21.98 1.85 14.83
N VAL A 111 20.68 2.08 14.74
CA VAL A 111 19.74 1.21 14.01
C VAL A 111 19.02 2.02 12.95
N MET A 112 18.85 1.41 11.78
CA MET A 112 17.93 1.95 10.78
C MET A 112 16.52 1.84 11.35
N THR A 113 15.83 2.96 11.48
CA THR A 113 14.46 3.02 11.98
C THR A 113 13.61 3.88 11.07
N VAL A 114 12.34 3.53 10.95
CA VAL A 114 11.36 4.43 10.35
C VAL A 114 11.06 5.49 11.39
N LEU A 115 11.45 6.74 11.11
CA LEU A 115 11.11 7.85 11.97
C LEU A 115 9.58 7.94 12.05
N ASN A 116 9.02 7.75 13.24
CA ASN A 116 7.62 8.04 13.48
C ASN A 116 7.44 9.57 13.40
N THR A 117 7.22 10.07 12.19
CA THR A 117 6.95 11.47 11.94
C THR A 117 5.54 11.74 12.47
N LYS A 118 5.45 12.29 13.68
CA LYS A 118 4.19 12.91 14.12
C LYS A 118 3.88 14.01 13.10
N PRO A 119 2.75 13.93 12.38
CA PRO A 119 2.44 14.96 11.40
C PRO A 119 2.26 16.28 12.13
N ASN A 120 3.07 17.28 11.78
CA ASN A 120 3.05 18.62 12.38
C ASN A 120 1.82 19.45 11.99
N PHE A 121 0.86 18.86 11.26
CA PHE A 121 -0.33 19.54 10.78
C PHE A 121 -1.58 18.94 11.43
N THR A 122 -2.34 19.80 12.09
CA THR A 122 -3.68 19.52 12.61
C THR A 122 -4.65 20.47 11.94
N CYS A 123 -5.84 19.96 11.61
CA CYS A 123 -6.92 20.75 11.05
C CYS A 123 -7.64 21.51 12.17
N ASP A 124 -8.15 22.68 11.84
CA ASP A 124 -9.08 23.39 12.72
C ASP A 124 -10.45 22.70 12.62
N GLY A 125 -10.90 22.10 13.73
CA GLY A 125 -12.20 21.41 13.78
C GLY A 125 -13.40 22.33 13.59
N ASN A 126 -13.22 23.65 13.71
CA ASN A 126 -14.23 24.68 13.46
C ASN A 126 -14.05 25.34 12.09
N ALA A 127 -13.46 24.62 11.13
CA ALA A 127 -13.31 25.06 9.75
C ALA A 127 -13.84 24.01 8.78
N THR A 128 -14.15 24.49 7.57
CA THR A 128 -14.60 23.65 6.47
C THR A 128 -13.47 23.45 5.46
N TYR A 129 -13.28 22.19 5.06
CA TYR A 129 -12.28 21.75 4.10
C TYR A 129 -12.97 21.13 2.89
N VAL A 130 -13.15 21.91 1.83
CA VAL A 130 -13.83 21.47 0.61
C VAL A 130 -12.91 20.56 -0.19
N ILE A 131 -13.41 19.41 -0.65
CA ILE A 131 -12.65 18.45 -1.47
C ILE A 131 -13.43 18.20 -2.75
N ALA A 132 -13.00 18.80 -3.85
CA ALA A 132 -13.56 18.53 -5.16
C ALA A 132 -12.99 17.26 -5.76
N GLY A 133 -13.83 16.40 -6.34
CA GLY A 133 -13.42 15.05 -6.72
C GLY A 133 -13.21 14.12 -5.51
N GLY A 134 -13.77 14.46 -4.36
CA GLY A 134 -13.47 13.79 -3.09
C GLY A 134 -13.97 12.34 -2.98
N LEU A 135 -14.83 11.88 -3.90
CA LEU A 135 -15.28 10.48 -3.96
C LEU A 135 -14.40 9.58 -4.83
N GLY A 136 -13.37 10.11 -5.51
CA GLY A 136 -12.34 9.29 -6.15
C GLY A 136 -11.30 8.82 -5.13
N ASP A 137 -10.49 7.81 -5.48
CA ASP A 137 -9.57 7.14 -4.54
C ASP A 137 -8.62 8.11 -3.79
N ILE A 138 -8.03 9.06 -4.53
CA ILE A 138 -7.18 10.10 -3.95
C ILE A 138 -7.99 11.02 -3.05
N GLY A 139 -9.17 11.45 -3.51
CA GLY A 139 -10.07 12.30 -2.74
C GLY A 139 -10.51 11.66 -1.42
N GLN A 140 -10.82 10.36 -1.44
CA GLN A 140 -11.23 9.60 -0.26
C GLN A 140 -10.08 9.48 0.75
N SER A 141 -8.87 9.21 0.26
CA SER A 141 -7.66 9.11 1.09
C SER A 141 -7.34 10.46 1.75
N ILE A 142 -7.45 11.56 1.00
CA ILE A 142 -7.26 12.92 1.52
C ILE A 142 -8.34 13.26 2.56
N ALA A 143 -9.61 12.93 2.29
CA ALA A 143 -10.69 13.17 3.22
C ALA A 143 -10.51 12.40 4.53
N ALA A 144 -10.14 11.12 4.48
CA ALA A 144 -9.81 10.33 5.67
C ALA A 144 -8.63 10.93 6.44
N TRP A 145 -7.57 11.34 5.73
CA TRP A 145 -6.38 11.96 6.30
C TRP A 145 -6.66 13.29 7.01
N LEU A 146 -7.58 14.10 6.47
CA LEU A 146 -8.04 15.35 7.06
C LEU A 146 -8.87 15.10 8.33
N VAL A 147 -9.80 14.13 8.28
CA VAL A 147 -10.59 13.71 9.46
C VAL A 147 -9.68 13.22 10.57
N ASP A 148 -8.69 12.37 10.26
CA ASP A 148 -7.72 11.87 11.25
C ASP A 148 -6.86 13.00 11.86
N ARG A 149 -6.84 14.18 11.22
CA ARG A 149 -6.17 15.40 11.71
C ARG A 149 -7.11 16.41 12.34
N GLY A 150 -8.37 16.07 12.55
CA GLY A 150 -9.36 16.88 13.26
C GLY A 150 -10.31 17.69 12.38
N ALA A 151 -10.31 17.50 11.05
CA ALA A 151 -11.28 18.16 10.19
C ALA A 151 -12.68 17.57 10.41
N ARG A 152 -13.61 18.37 10.91
CA ARG A 152 -14.96 17.89 11.25
C ARG A 152 -16.01 18.01 10.15
N THR A 153 -15.75 18.89 9.19
CA THR A 153 -16.70 19.21 8.13
C THR A 153 -16.00 19.19 6.76
N PRO A 154 -15.81 18.01 6.14
CA PRO A 154 -15.34 17.94 4.76
C PRO A 154 -16.51 17.80 3.77
N PRO A 155 -16.87 18.86 3.00
CA PRO A 155 -17.71 18.73 1.83
C PRO A 155 -16.96 18.00 0.72
N VAL A 156 -17.45 16.81 0.38
CA VAL A 156 -16.87 15.91 -0.62
C VAL A 156 -17.63 16.09 -1.94
N LEU A 157 -17.21 17.06 -2.76
CA LEU A 157 -17.89 17.37 -4.02
C LEU A 157 -17.56 16.32 -5.09
N SER A 158 -18.57 15.85 -5.81
CA SER A 158 -18.38 15.04 -7.00
C SER A 158 -19.57 15.21 -7.95
N ARG A 159 -19.39 14.92 -9.25
CA ARG A 159 -20.46 15.07 -10.25
C ARG A 159 -21.73 14.27 -9.90
N SER A 160 -21.57 13.07 -9.34
CA SER A 160 -22.68 12.18 -8.99
C SER A 160 -23.17 12.36 -7.55
N GLY A 161 -22.37 12.92 -6.64
CA GLY A 161 -22.63 12.89 -5.21
C GLY A 161 -22.64 11.47 -4.64
N ALA A 162 -23.09 11.31 -3.39
CA ALA A 162 -23.20 10.00 -2.74
C ALA A 162 -24.43 9.17 -3.21
N LYS A 163 -24.56 8.94 -4.52
CA LYS A 163 -25.66 8.14 -5.10
C LYS A 163 -25.36 6.64 -5.18
N GLY A 164 -24.07 6.24 -5.10
CA GLY A 164 -23.64 4.84 -5.19
C GLY A 164 -23.41 4.17 -3.82
N PRO A 165 -23.52 2.83 -3.73
CA PRO A 165 -23.33 2.11 -2.47
C PRO A 165 -21.91 2.28 -1.91
N GLU A 166 -20.89 2.38 -2.75
CA GLU A 166 -19.50 2.60 -2.33
C GLU A 166 -19.29 4.01 -1.79
N ALA A 167 -19.81 5.03 -2.49
CA ALA A 167 -19.77 6.41 -2.03
C ALA A 167 -20.50 6.58 -0.68
N MET A 168 -21.66 5.95 -0.51
CA MET A 168 -22.39 5.97 0.77
C MET A 168 -21.63 5.27 1.88
N LYS A 169 -21.00 4.11 1.60
CA LYS A 169 -20.12 3.43 2.58
C LYS A 169 -18.98 4.34 3.03
N PHE A 170 -18.34 5.04 2.10
CA PHE A 170 -17.27 5.98 2.41
C PHE A 170 -17.76 7.17 3.26
N ILE A 171 -18.87 7.80 2.89
CA ILE A 171 -19.41 8.91 3.70
C ILE A 171 -19.83 8.42 5.09
N ASN A 172 -20.44 7.25 5.21
CA ASN A 172 -20.78 6.65 6.50
C ASN A 172 -19.54 6.34 7.35
N SER A 173 -18.41 5.95 6.74
CA SER A 173 -17.17 5.68 7.48
C SER A 173 -16.51 6.96 8.00
N LEU A 174 -16.70 8.09 7.34
CA LEU A 174 -16.31 9.40 7.87
C LEU A 174 -17.27 9.83 9.00
N GLN A 175 -18.57 9.65 8.81
CA GLN A 175 -19.59 10.01 9.81
C GLN A 175 -19.51 9.19 11.10
N SER A 176 -19.10 7.90 11.02
CA SER A 176 -18.93 7.06 12.21
C SER A 176 -17.83 7.55 13.15
N LYS A 177 -16.91 8.41 12.68
CA LYS A 177 -15.89 9.09 13.49
C LYS A 177 -16.43 10.35 14.20
N GLY A 178 -17.73 10.64 14.09
CA GLY A 178 -18.38 11.81 14.70
C GLY A 178 -18.39 13.05 13.81
N GLU A 179 -18.03 12.91 12.53
CA GLU A 179 -17.86 14.05 11.61
C GLU A 179 -19.08 14.31 10.73
N ARG A 180 -19.27 15.58 10.35
CA ARG A 180 -20.37 16.01 9.48
C ARG A 180 -19.93 15.99 8.02
N ALA A 181 -19.53 14.81 7.54
CA ALA A 181 -19.19 14.60 6.14
C ALA A 181 -20.45 14.63 5.26
N ILE A 182 -20.40 15.42 4.19
CA ILE A 182 -21.49 15.57 3.21
C ILE A 182 -20.93 15.43 1.79
N ALA A 183 -21.74 14.95 0.86
CA ALA A 183 -21.30 14.70 -0.51
C ALA A 183 -22.33 15.18 -1.55
N PRO A 184 -22.50 16.51 -1.69
CA PRO A 184 -23.43 17.06 -2.68
C PRO A 184 -22.95 16.77 -4.11
N ALA A 185 -23.91 16.54 -5.00
CA ALA A 185 -23.63 16.38 -6.41
C ALA A 185 -23.31 17.75 -7.03
N CYS A 186 -22.08 17.92 -7.50
CA CYS A 186 -21.57 19.17 -8.04
C CYS A 186 -20.49 18.91 -9.11
N ASP A 187 -20.69 19.47 -10.31
CA ASP A 187 -19.61 19.64 -11.28
C ASP A 187 -18.96 20.99 -11.04
N ILE A 188 -17.74 20.99 -10.51
CA ILE A 188 -17.00 22.21 -10.18
C ILE A 188 -16.67 23.07 -11.40
N SER A 189 -16.70 22.52 -12.61
CA SER A 189 -16.47 23.29 -13.84
C SER A 189 -17.66 24.20 -14.20
N ASN A 190 -18.84 23.94 -13.63
CA ASN A 190 -20.01 24.78 -13.79
C ASN A 190 -20.14 25.74 -12.59
N GLU A 191 -19.80 27.01 -12.81
CA GLU A 191 -19.80 28.05 -11.78
C GLU A 191 -21.18 28.20 -11.10
N SER A 192 -22.26 28.21 -11.89
CA SER A 192 -23.61 28.40 -11.37
C SER A 192 -24.05 27.27 -10.42
N VAL A 193 -23.68 26.04 -10.74
CA VAL A 193 -23.97 24.86 -9.91
C VAL A 193 -23.12 24.89 -8.65
N LEU A 194 -21.83 25.17 -8.77
CA LEU A 194 -20.93 25.26 -7.62
C LEU A 194 -21.35 26.38 -6.66
N ARG A 195 -21.67 27.57 -7.18
CA ARG A 195 -22.18 28.69 -6.39
C ARG A 195 -23.42 28.30 -5.60
N LYS A 196 -24.41 27.70 -6.27
CA LYS A 196 -25.64 27.23 -5.62
C LYS A 196 -25.36 26.24 -4.49
N VAL A 197 -24.48 25.27 -4.73
CA VAL A 197 -24.09 24.29 -3.70
C VAL A 197 -23.37 24.97 -2.54
N LEU A 198 -22.48 25.93 -2.78
CA LEU A 198 -21.81 26.65 -1.71
C LEU A 198 -22.81 27.50 -0.91
N GLU A 199 -23.69 28.26 -1.56
CA GLU A 199 -24.70 29.10 -0.91
C GLU A 199 -25.72 28.29 -0.08
N GLU A 200 -26.11 27.10 -0.54
CA GLU A 200 -27.03 26.21 0.17
C GLU A 200 -26.43 25.66 1.49
N TRP A 201 -25.12 25.37 1.47
CA TRP A 201 -24.44 24.71 2.58
C TRP A 201 -23.68 25.66 3.50
N GLN A 202 -23.26 26.84 3.02
CA GLN A 202 -22.50 27.82 3.78
C GLN A 202 -23.17 28.24 5.10
N PRO A 203 -24.51 28.45 5.20
CA PRO A 203 -25.15 28.77 6.48
C PRO A 203 -25.07 27.65 7.52
N GLN A 204 -24.79 26.42 7.09
CA GLN A 204 -24.77 25.22 7.93
C GLN A 204 -23.35 24.76 8.30
N LEU A 205 -22.33 25.41 7.71
CA LEU A 205 -20.93 25.01 7.80
C LEU A 205 -20.08 26.14 8.39
N PRO A 206 -19.01 25.82 9.13
CA PRO A 206 -18.02 26.81 9.51
C PRO A 206 -17.34 27.48 8.29
N PRO A 207 -16.54 28.55 8.51
CA PRO A 207 -15.81 29.19 7.42
C PRO A 207 -14.91 28.20 6.67
N ILE A 208 -14.89 28.32 5.34
CA ILE A 208 -14.00 27.54 4.49
C ILE A 208 -12.56 28.03 4.72
N LYS A 209 -11.68 27.14 5.21
CA LYS A 209 -10.24 27.43 5.38
C LYS A 209 -9.35 26.64 4.44
N GLY A 210 -9.90 25.63 3.77
CA GLY A 210 -9.16 24.82 2.82
C GLY A 210 -10.05 24.36 1.68
N CYS A 211 -9.47 24.34 0.49
CA CYS A 211 -10.09 23.76 -0.69
C CYS A 211 -9.04 22.90 -1.40
N ILE A 212 -9.41 21.65 -1.67
CA ILE A 212 -8.57 20.68 -2.37
C ILE A 212 -9.26 20.31 -3.67
N GLN A 213 -8.57 20.51 -4.78
CA GLN A 213 -9.02 20.05 -6.08
C GLN A 213 -8.39 18.69 -6.36
N ALA A 214 -9.22 17.65 -6.43
CA ALA A 214 -8.85 16.29 -6.83
C ALA A 214 -9.74 15.78 -7.98
N ALA A 215 -10.54 16.66 -8.60
CA ALA A 215 -11.44 16.28 -9.68
C ALA A 215 -10.65 16.09 -10.98
N MET A 216 -10.74 14.90 -11.56
CA MET A 216 -10.06 14.55 -12.79
C MET A 216 -10.96 13.71 -13.68
N VAL A 217 -10.81 13.91 -14.99
CA VAL A 217 -11.38 13.07 -16.03
C VAL A 217 -10.24 12.74 -16.97
N LEU A 218 -10.01 11.45 -17.19
CA LEU A 218 -9.01 10.95 -18.13
C LEU A 218 -9.61 10.86 -19.54
N GLN A 219 -8.86 11.35 -20.52
CA GLN A 219 -9.18 11.28 -21.95
C GLN A 219 -7.87 11.09 -22.71
N ASP A 220 -7.27 9.94 -22.50
CA ASP A 220 -5.95 9.63 -23.04
C ASP A 220 -6.10 9.27 -24.51
N ARG A 221 -5.53 10.14 -25.35
CA ARG A 221 -5.49 10.01 -26.79
C ARG A 221 -4.21 10.64 -27.31
N THR A 222 -3.76 10.16 -28.47
CA THR A 222 -2.78 10.90 -29.27
C THR A 222 -3.32 12.28 -29.63
N PHE A 223 -2.47 13.31 -29.65
CA PHE A 223 -2.92 14.67 -29.98
C PHE A 223 -3.66 14.75 -31.33
N GLU A 224 -3.20 13.98 -32.32
CA GLU A 224 -3.82 13.89 -33.65
C GLU A 224 -5.23 13.27 -33.63
N SER A 225 -5.50 12.34 -32.70
CA SER A 225 -6.81 11.69 -32.57
C SER A 225 -7.68 12.29 -31.47
N MET A 226 -7.21 13.36 -30.81
CA MET A 226 -7.93 14.02 -29.73
C MET A 226 -8.98 14.96 -30.30
N SER A 227 -10.25 14.63 -30.09
CA SER A 227 -11.32 15.55 -30.42
C SER A 227 -11.33 16.74 -29.46
N TYR A 228 -11.86 17.88 -29.90
CA TYR A 228 -12.05 19.05 -29.01
C TYR A 228 -12.87 18.69 -27.77
N LYS A 229 -13.86 17.82 -27.91
CA LYS A 229 -14.70 17.35 -26.79
C LYS A 229 -13.89 16.57 -25.75
N ASP A 230 -12.96 15.72 -26.19
CA ASP A 230 -12.11 14.92 -25.30
C ASP A 230 -11.11 15.83 -24.55
N TRP A 231 -10.49 16.76 -25.28
CA TRP A 231 -9.62 17.78 -24.69
C TRP A 231 -10.37 18.62 -23.65
N GLU A 232 -11.56 19.09 -24.01
CA GLU A 232 -12.39 19.93 -23.16
C GLU A 232 -12.81 19.18 -21.88
N ALA A 233 -13.20 17.90 -21.99
CA ALA A 233 -13.58 17.07 -20.86
C ALA A 233 -12.43 16.84 -19.87
N ALA A 234 -11.19 16.69 -20.34
CA ALA A 234 -10.02 16.51 -19.48
C ALA A 234 -9.56 17.83 -18.83
N VAL A 235 -9.66 18.95 -19.54
CA VAL A 235 -9.16 20.26 -19.08
C VAL A 235 -10.15 21.00 -18.19
N LYS A 236 -11.45 20.95 -18.48
CA LYS A 236 -12.50 21.66 -17.72
C LYS A 236 -12.43 21.49 -16.20
N PRO A 237 -12.39 20.26 -15.63
CA PRO A 237 -12.35 20.11 -14.18
C PRO A 237 -11.07 20.65 -13.55
N LYS A 238 -9.97 20.69 -14.31
CA LYS A 238 -8.65 21.15 -13.86
C LYS A 238 -8.50 22.67 -13.92
N ALA A 239 -8.80 23.27 -15.08
CA ALA A 239 -8.64 24.71 -15.29
C ALA A 239 -9.86 25.48 -14.77
N GLN A 240 -11.01 25.30 -15.43
CA GLN A 240 -12.23 26.01 -15.07
C GLN A 240 -12.70 25.64 -13.66
N GLY A 241 -12.62 24.35 -13.30
CA GLY A 241 -13.00 23.89 -11.97
C GLY A 241 -12.16 24.54 -10.85
N SER A 242 -10.84 24.61 -11.02
CA SER A 242 -9.96 25.29 -10.05
C SER A 242 -10.20 26.80 -10.02
N TRP A 243 -10.45 27.42 -11.18
CA TRP A 243 -10.78 28.84 -11.25
C TRP A 243 -12.07 29.17 -10.51
N ASN A 244 -13.12 28.37 -10.71
CA ASN A 244 -14.39 28.55 -10.01
C ASN A 244 -14.22 28.36 -8.50
N LEU A 245 -13.49 27.33 -8.06
CA LEU A 245 -13.19 27.13 -6.63
C LEU A 245 -12.38 28.29 -6.06
N HIS A 246 -11.40 28.81 -6.81
CA HIS A 246 -10.63 29.99 -6.40
C HIS A 246 -11.53 31.20 -6.22
N CYS A 247 -12.41 31.52 -7.18
CA CYS A 247 -13.29 32.68 -7.08
C CYS A 247 -14.38 32.53 -6.01
N LEU A 248 -14.92 31.33 -5.81
CA LEU A 248 -16.10 31.12 -4.96
C LEU A 248 -15.76 30.71 -3.52
N CYS A 249 -14.61 30.10 -3.27
CA CYS A 249 -14.17 29.73 -1.92
C CYS A 249 -13.37 30.85 -1.21
N GLN A 250 -13.21 32.02 -1.85
CA GLN A 250 -12.70 33.23 -1.22
C GLN A 250 -13.81 33.89 -0.39
N GLY A 251 -14.00 33.46 0.85
CA GLY A 251 -14.76 34.22 1.85
C GLY A 251 -13.93 35.38 2.41
N GLU A 252 -14.58 36.47 2.86
CA GLU A 252 -13.97 37.70 3.39
C GLU A 252 -12.75 37.44 4.30
N TRP A 253 -11.55 37.62 3.75
CA TRP A 253 -10.33 37.75 4.51
C TRP A 253 -10.40 39.12 5.20
N GLY A 254 -10.91 39.14 6.44
CA GLY A 254 -11.19 40.35 7.19
C GLY A 254 -10.10 41.41 7.04
N SER A 255 -10.53 42.63 6.68
CA SER A 255 -9.73 43.83 6.39
C SER A 255 -8.94 44.40 7.59
N SER A 256 -8.54 43.57 8.56
CA SER A 256 -7.85 44.02 9.77
C SER A 256 -6.65 43.14 10.20
N PHE A 257 -6.17 42.21 9.38
CA PHE A 257 -5.03 41.36 9.74
C PHE A 257 -4.00 41.21 8.61
N TYR A 258 -3.44 42.34 8.17
CA TYR A 258 -2.19 42.38 7.39
C TYR A 258 -0.97 42.10 8.30
N SER A 259 -0.93 40.94 8.96
CA SER A 259 0.29 40.38 9.56
C SER A 259 0.03 39.00 10.13
N ARG A 260 0.18 37.96 9.31
CA ARG A 260 0.76 36.63 9.61
C ARG A 260 0.29 35.62 8.54
N PRO A 261 1.19 35.11 7.69
CA PRO A 261 0.81 34.27 6.56
C PRO A 261 0.54 32.84 7.07
N TYR A 262 -0.72 32.43 7.09
CA TYR A 262 -1.08 31.02 7.24
C TYR A 262 -1.33 30.41 5.87
N ARG A 263 -0.53 29.39 5.56
CA ARG A 263 -0.45 28.64 4.30
C ARG A 263 -1.77 27.91 4.00
N ALA A 264 -2.58 28.44 3.10
CA ALA A 264 -3.65 27.69 2.46
C ALA A 264 -3.14 27.17 1.11
N SER A 265 -2.76 25.89 1.06
CA SER A 265 -2.29 25.25 -0.17
C SER A 265 -3.46 25.04 -1.15
N PHE A 266 -3.55 25.87 -2.19
CA PHE A 266 -4.34 25.52 -3.38
C PHE A 266 -3.58 24.47 -4.20
N ALA A 267 -4.08 23.26 -4.21
CA ALA A 267 -3.47 22.08 -4.80
C ALA A 267 -4.19 21.60 -6.07
N LEU A 268 -3.40 21.24 -7.11
CA LEU A 268 -3.71 20.48 -8.35
C LEU A 268 -4.59 21.17 -9.40
N MET A 269 -4.38 21.09 -10.73
CA MET A 269 -3.37 20.44 -11.58
C MET A 269 -3.54 20.96 -13.03
N ALA A 270 -2.72 21.91 -13.52
CA ALA A 270 -2.95 22.53 -14.86
C ALA A 270 -1.85 22.27 -15.90
N ARG A 271 -0.99 21.24 -15.77
CA ARG A 271 0.23 21.15 -16.61
C ARG A 271 0.61 19.80 -17.22
N LEU A 272 -0.29 18.83 -17.36
CA LEU A 272 0.06 17.52 -17.96
C LEU A 272 -0.61 17.17 -19.31
N THR A 273 -1.33 18.06 -19.98
CA THR A 273 -1.99 17.71 -21.27
C THR A 273 -1.95 18.85 -22.30
N MET A 274 -0.75 19.31 -22.70
CA MET A 274 -0.59 20.20 -23.86
C MET A 274 0.63 19.78 -24.71
N PRO A 275 0.55 19.76 -26.06
CA PRO A 275 1.67 19.42 -26.93
C PRO A 275 2.78 20.47 -26.89
N PRO A 276 4.05 20.06 -27.12
CA PRO A 276 5.22 20.95 -27.04
C PRO A 276 5.35 22.00 -28.17
N GLU A 277 4.47 22.00 -29.17
CA GLU A 277 4.70 22.70 -30.46
C GLU A 277 3.90 24.01 -30.65
N LEU A 278 3.07 24.44 -29.69
CA LEU A 278 2.34 25.72 -29.80
C LEU A 278 3.14 26.87 -29.16
N PRO A 279 3.49 27.93 -29.93
CA PRO A 279 4.21 29.08 -29.39
C PRO A 279 3.21 30.00 -28.68
N PHE A 280 2.64 29.56 -27.56
CA PHE A 280 2.11 30.51 -26.60
C PHE A 280 3.29 31.05 -25.80
N ARG A 281 3.64 32.31 -26.10
CA ARG A 281 4.47 33.15 -25.24
C ARG A 281 4.02 32.92 -23.81
N THR A 282 4.95 32.41 -23.03
CA THR A 282 4.89 32.40 -21.59
C THR A 282 4.18 33.64 -21.06
N LEU A 283 3.15 33.44 -20.24
CA LEU A 283 2.78 34.38 -19.18
C LEU A 283 3.93 34.46 -18.15
N SER A 284 5.12 34.81 -18.64
CA SER A 284 6.32 35.10 -17.84
C SER A 284 7.12 36.27 -18.39
N ARG A 285 6.72 36.95 -19.49
CA ARG A 285 7.23 38.28 -19.87
C ARG A 285 6.43 38.88 -21.05
N SER A 286 6.06 40.16 -20.91
CA SER A 286 5.44 41.05 -21.91
C SER A 286 3.91 41.03 -22.04
N THR A 287 3.22 41.47 -20.99
CA THR A 287 2.21 42.56 -20.94
C THR A 287 1.43 42.31 -19.67
N ASP A 288 1.89 42.95 -18.61
CA ASP A 288 1.49 42.74 -17.23
C ASP A 288 0.50 43.85 -16.82
N PRO A 289 -0.81 43.58 -16.68
CA PRO A 289 -1.72 44.44 -15.93
C PRO A 289 -1.83 44.00 -14.45
N LEU A 290 -1.02 43.05 -14.00
CA LEU A 290 -1.06 42.41 -12.69
C LEU A 290 0.26 42.58 -11.91
N HIS A 291 0.99 43.65 -12.20
CA HIS A 291 2.15 44.05 -11.41
C HIS A 291 1.64 44.49 -10.02
N GLY A 292 1.71 43.60 -9.03
CA GLY A 292 1.34 43.91 -7.64
C GLY A 292 0.73 42.78 -6.80
N TYR A 293 0.42 41.61 -7.37
CA TYR A 293 -0.19 40.51 -6.62
C TYR A 293 0.84 39.44 -6.20
N GLU A 294 1.11 39.31 -4.90
CA GLU A 294 1.70 38.11 -4.31
C GLU A 294 0.65 36.99 -4.34
N PHE A 295 0.98 35.81 -4.88
CA PHE A 295 0.08 34.67 -4.91
C PHE A 295 0.22 33.84 -3.62
N ASP A 296 -0.81 33.87 -2.76
CA ASP A 296 -0.91 33.14 -1.48
C ASP A 296 -1.23 31.63 -1.60
N CYS A 297 -1.21 31.10 -2.83
CA CYS A 297 -1.47 29.70 -3.13
C CYS A 297 -0.17 28.95 -3.45
N GLN A 298 0.12 27.86 -2.74
CA GLN A 298 1.19 26.94 -3.12
C GLN A 298 0.63 25.88 -4.09
N PRO A 299 0.93 25.94 -5.40
CA PRO A 299 0.50 24.92 -6.35
C PRO A 299 1.20 23.60 -6.03
N SER A 300 0.52 22.67 -5.36
CA SER A 300 0.97 21.29 -5.36
C SER A 300 0.47 20.61 -6.62
N ILE A 301 1.34 19.86 -7.28
CA ILE A 301 0.99 18.99 -8.39
C ILE A 301 0.74 17.61 -7.78
N GLY A 302 -0.42 17.05 -8.04
CA GLY A 302 -0.69 15.65 -7.80
C GLY A 302 -0.77 15.05 -9.17
N ALA A 303 0.31 14.41 -9.56
CA ALA A 303 0.27 13.47 -10.64
C ALA A 303 -0.44 12.23 -10.11
N GLN A 304 -1.55 11.85 -10.73
CA GLN A 304 -1.70 10.42 -10.98
C GLN A 304 -0.69 10.08 -12.07
N PRO A 305 0.15 9.06 -11.88
CA PRO A 305 1.13 8.65 -12.86
C PRO A 305 0.40 7.90 -13.97
N GLU A 306 0.03 8.61 -15.03
CA GLU A 306 -0.10 8.01 -16.36
C GLU A 306 0.91 8.69 -17.28
N VAL A 307 2.19 8.37 -17.08
CA VAL A 307 3.12 8.34 -18.21
C VAL A 307 3.03 6.95 -18.81
N ARG A 308 1.92 6.69 -19.51
CA ARG A 308 1.72 5.47 -20.27
C ARG A 308 0.98 5.82 -21.56
N GLU A 309 1.66 6.56 -22.43
CA GLU A 309 1.38 6.46 -23.87
C GLU A 309 2.43 7.08 -24.80
N ARG A 310 3.37 7.93 -24.34
CA ARG A 310 4.42 8.47 -25.23
C ARG A 310 5.76 8.59 -24.53
N GLY A 311 6.74 7.81 -24.99
CA GLY A 311 8.06 7.63 -24.39
C GLY A 311 8.94 8.88 -24.34
N SER A 312 8.76 9.71 -23.30
CA SER A 312 9.72 10.74 -22.92
C SER A 312 10.05 10.65 -21.44
N ALA A 313 11.30 11.00 -21.12
CA ALA A 313 12.04 10.65 -19.91
C ALA A 313 11.36 10.96 -18.56
N ALA A 314 11.77 10.20 -17.55
CA ALA A 314 11.37 10.29 -16.15
C ALA A 314 11.37 11.74 -15.62
N ALA A 315 10.34 12.08 -14.86
CA ALA A 315 10.14 13.42 -14.35
C ALA A 315 10.95 13.61 -13.04
N ASN A 316 12.14 14.23 -13.11
CA ASN A 316 13.06 14.50 -11.98
C ASN A 316 12.58 15.59 -10.97
N TRP A 317 11.27 15.76 -10.79
CA TRP A 317 10.73 16.74 -9.84
C TRP A 317 10.59 16.26 -8.38
N PRO A 318 10.43 14.96 -8.05
CA PRO A 318 10.37 14.49 -6.66
C PRO A 318 11.66 14.71 -5.87
N GLU A 319 12.80 14.75 -6.56
CA GLU A 319 14.12 15.04 -5.98
C GLU A 319 14.33 16.53 -5.68
N LYS A 320 13.39 17.40 -6.10
CA LYS A 320 13.51 18.84 -5.88
C LYS A 320 13.06 19.19 -4.46
N PRO A 321 13.81 20.06 -3.74
CA PRO A 321 13.52 20.45 -2.36
C PRO A 321 12.10 20.95 -2.10
N LEU A 322 11.43 21.48 -3.13
CA LEU A 322 10.06 22.01 -3.07
C LEU A 322 8.97 20.96 -2.78
N PHE A 323 9.21 19.67 -3.05
CA PHE A 323 8.16 18.62 -3.02
C PHE A 323 8.35 17.57 -1.91
N LYS A 324 9.35 17.75 -1.04
CA LYS A 324 9.73 16.80 0.03
C LYS A 324 8.63 16.53 1.07
N CYS A 325 7.68 17.46 1.23
CA CYS A 325 6.56 17.36 2.18
C CYS A 325 5.32 16.63 1.64
N LEU A 326 5.31 16.26 0.34
CA LEU A 326 4.21 15.53 -0.32
C LEU A 326 4.58 14.09 -0.67
N ALA A 327 5.84 13.69 -0.44
CA ALA A 327 6.26 12.31 -0.59
C ALA A 327 5.55 11.46 0.49
N LEU A 328 4.43 10.86 0.11
CA LEU A 328 3.94 9.64 0.74
C LEU A 328 5.07 8.62 0.61
N ASP A 329 5.47 8.07 1.75
CA ASP A 329 6.48 7.02 1.83
C ASP A 329 5.87 5.73 1.26
N GLU A 330 5.82 5.63 -0.07
CA GLU A 330 5.58 4.38 -0.79
C GLU A 330 6.92 3.93 -1.37
N ALA A 331 7.72 3.33 -0.50
CA ALA A 331 8.58 2.24 -0.95
C ALA A 331 7.68 1.18 -1.62
N HIS A 332 8.04 0.82 -2.86
CA HIS A 332 7.36 -0.12 -3.77
C HIS A 332 6.20 0.44 -4.60
N SER A 333 6.53 1.06 -5.73
CA SER A 333 5.82 0.88 -7.02
C SER A 333 6.62 1.47 -8.20
N GLN A 334 7.79 0.91 -8.46
CA GLN A 334 8.32 0.68 -9.82
C GLN A 334 8.34 -0.85 -9.92
N ASP A 335 7.67 -1.56 -10.82
CA ASP A 335 7.54 -1.27 -12.25
C ASP A 335 6.34 -2.07 -12.83
N LEU A 336 5.21 -1.39 -12.98
CA LEU A 336 4.10 -1.83 -13.84
C LEU A 336 4.11 -0.94 -15.09
N ALA A 337 5.20 -1.01 -15.87
CA ALA A 337 5.31 -0.47 -17.22
C ALA A 337 5.94 -1.48 -18.21
N SER A 338 5.53 -2.75 -18.16
CA SER A 338 5.70 -3.69 -19.27
C SER A 338 4.37 -4.37 -19.61
N ARG A 339 3.48 -3.62 -20.26
CA ARG A 339 2.37 -4.19 -21.04
C ARG A 339 2.49 -3.83 -22.52
N GLU A 340 3.73 -3.62 -22.98
CA GLU A 340 4.15 -3.66 -24.39
C GLU A 340 5.24 -4.71 -24.63
N GLN A 341 5.28 -5.71 -23.76
CA GLN A 341 5.47 -7.09 -24.17
C GLN A 341 4.38 -7.86 -23.42
N THR A 342 3.20 -7.98 -24.00
CA THR A 342 2.43 -9.22 -23.82
C THR A 342 3.34 -10.28 -24.39
N PHE A 343 4.27 -10.74 -23.55
CA PHE A 343 5.25 -11.74 -23.90
C PHE A 343 4.43 -12.89 -24.46
N GLN A 344 4.95 -13.51 -25.49
CA GLN A 344 4.45 -14.75 -26.04
C GLN A 344 4.49 -15.87 -24.99
N LEU A 345 4.22 -15.66 -23.70
CA LEU A 345 4.27 -16.70 -22.67
C LEU A 345 3.07 -17.62 -22.82
N GLU A 346 1.85 -17.09 -22.95
CA GLU A 346 0.70 -17.95 -23.28
C GLU A 346 0.92 -18.65 -24.62
N ALA A 347 1.34 -17.92 -25.66
CA ALA A 347 1.63 -18.49 -26.97
C ALA A 347 2.82 -19.47 -26.97
N ALA A 348 3.87 -19.26 -26.18
CA ALA A 348 5.03 -20.16 -26.09
C ALA A 348 4.73 -21.38 -25.21
N MET A 349 3.88 -21.23 -24.20
CA MET A 349 3.37 -22.34 -23.41
C MET A 349 2.40 -23.20 -24.22
N GLU A 350 1.59 -22.60 -25.09
CA GLU A 350 0.72 -23.30 -26.05
C GLU A 350 1.51 -23.98 -27.18
N ASN A 351 2.62 -23.40 -27.64
CA ASN A 351 3.44 -23.94 -28.74
C ASN A 351 4.61 -24.82 -28.30
N ALA A 352 4.93 -24.86 -27.01
CA ALA A 352 5.97 -25.74 -26.49
C ALA A 352 5.62 -27.21 -26.79
N ARG A 353 6.62 -28.06 -27.02
CA ARG A 353 6.45 -29.49 -27.33
C ARG A 353 7.01 -30.40 -26.24
N SER A 354 7.71 -29.84 -25.26
CA SER A 354 8.33 -30.58 -24.15
C SER A 354 8.38 -29.76 -22.86
N LEU A 355 8.48 -30.43 -21.70
CA LEU A 355 8.58 -29.76 -20.39
C LEU A 355 9.83 -28.85 -20.29
N PRO A 356 11.00 -29.22 -20.83
CA PRO A 356 12.16 -28.33 -20.88
C PRO A 356 11.89 -27.03 -21.66
N GLU A 357 11.18 -27.10 -22.79
CA GLU A 357 10.83 -25.90 -23.58
C GLU A 357 9.88 -24.97 -22.82
N GLY A 358 8.84 -25.53 -22.19
CA GLY A 358 7.92 -24.76 -21.35
C GLY A 358 8.62 -24.15 -20.13
N SER A 359 9.51 -24.91 -19.49
CA SER A 359 10.30 -24.43 -18.35
C SER A 359 11.22 -23.28 -18.76
N HIS A 360 11.86 -23.37 -19.94
CA HIS A 360 12.70 -22.30 -20.46
C HIS A 360 11.91 -21.01 -20.74
N ALA A 361 10.71 -21.13 -21.31
CA ALA A 361 9.82 -19.99 -21.55
C ALA A 361 9.41 -19.30 -20.23
N VAL A 362 9.06 -20.08 -19.21
CA VAL A 362 8.71 -19.56 -17.89
C VAL A 362 9.92 -18.95 -17.19
N THR A 363 11.11 -19.56 -17.26
CA THR A 363 12.34 -19.00 -16.66
C THR A 363 12.65 -17.62 -17.23
N ARG A 364 12.57 -17.46 -18.56
CA ARG A 364 12.82 -16.18 -19.22
C ARG A 364 11.81 -15.11 -18.80
N ALA A 365 10.53 -15.48 -18.71
CA ALA A 365 9.47 -14.58 -18.26
C ALA A 365 9.62 -14.21 -16.77
N LEU A 366 10.06 -15.16 -15.93
CA LEU A 366 10.29 -14.97 -14.51
C LEU A 366 11.50 -14.06 -14.25
N ILE A 367 12.61 -14.23 -14.97
CA ILE A 367 13.78 -13.33 -14.89
C ILE A 367 13.38 -11.90 -15.25
N ALA A 368 12.65 -11.71 -16.35
CA ALA A 368 12.15 -10.40 -16.74
C ALA A 368 11.20 -9.79 -15.69
N LYS A 369 10.38 -10.63 -15.02
CA LYS A 369 9.51 -10.15 -13.93
C LYS A 369 10.29 -9.80 -12.66
N LEU A 370 11.29 -10.60 -12.28
CA LEU A 370 12.14 -10.35 -11.11
C LEU A 370 13.01 -9.11 -11.31
N SER A 371 13.57 -8.92 -12.50
CA SER A 371 14.30 -7.72 -12.90
C SER A 371 13.46 -6.46 -12.67
N ARG A 372 12.19 -6.48 -13.10
CA ARG A 372 11.23 -5.39 -12.87
C ARG A 372 10.82 -5.22 -11.41
N ALA A 373 10.52 -6.32 -10.71
CA ALA A 373 10.02 -6.26 -9.34
C ALA A 373 11.10 -5.86 -8.32
N LEU A 374 12.37 -6.14 -8.61
CA LEU A 374 13.49 -5.95 -7.69
C LEU A 374 14.50 -4.90 -8.18
N ALA A 375 14.22 -4.22 -9.30
CA ALA A 375 15.09 -3.25 -9.95
C ALA A 375 16.53 -3.76 -10.19
N LEU A 376 16.65 -5.02 -10.64
CA LEU A 376 17.92 -5.68 -10.98
C LEU A 376 18.08 -5.76 -12.51
N ASP A 377 19.31 -5.70 -13.04
CA ASP A 377 19.55 -6.01 -14.47
C ASP A 377 19.26 -7.50 -14.71
N GLU A 378 18.61 -7.86 -15.82
CA GLU A 378 18.35 -9.26 -16.18
C GLU A 378 19.63 -10.10 -16.22
N LYS A 379 20.77 -9.47 -16.54
CA LYS A 379 22.09 -10.12 -16.56
C LYS A 379 22.61 -10.51 -15.18
N ASP A 380 22.11 -9.86 -14.13
CA ASP A 380 22.53 -10.10 -12.75
C ASP A 380 21.71 -11.22 -12.08
N ILE A 381 20.65 -11.70 -12.76
CA ILE A 381 19.76 -12.77 -12.28
C ILE A 381 20.18 -14.11 -12.88
N ASP A 382 20.96 -14.85 -12.12
CA ASP A 382 21.34 -16.23 -12.40
C ASP A 382 20.22 -17.22 -12.02
N SER A 383 19.84 -18.05 -12.99
CA SER A 383 18.71 -18.99 -12.88
C SER A 383 18.93 -20.11 -11.86
N ASP A 384 20.18 -20.42 -11.56
CA ASP A 384 20.56 -21.51 -10.64
C ASP A 384 20.65 -21.04 -9.19
N LYS A 385 20.52 -19.74 -8.94
CA LYS A 385 20.54 -19.19 -7.58
C LYS A 385 19.13 -19.10 -6.99
N HIS A 386 19.07 -19.16 -5.66
CA HIS A 386 17.84 -19.02 -4.89
C HIS A 386 17.21 -17.63 -5.04
N LEU A 387 15.88 -17.60 -5.12
CA LEU A 387 15.08 -16.37 -5.20
C LEU A 387 15.34 -15.43 -4.01
N SER A 388 15.56 -15.98 -2.82
CA SER A 388 15.89 -15.21 -1.61
C SER A 388 17.19 -14.41 -1.71
N LYS A 389 18.12 -14.80 -2.59
CA LYS A 389 19.37 -14.04 -2.82
C LYS A 389 19.11 -12.71 -3.51
N TYR A 390 18.04 -12.63 -4.31
CA TYR A 390 17.66 -11.42 -5.03
C TYR A 390 16.72 -10.52 -4.22
N GLY A 391 16.40 -10.87 -2.97
CA GLY A 391 15.48 -10.09 -2.14
C GLY A 391 14.01 -10.48 -2.28
N VAL A 392 13.71 -11.65 -2.87
CA VAL A 392 12.35 -12.20 -2.86
C VAL A 392 11.99 -12.60 -1.44
N ASP A 393 11.18 -11.77 -0.78
CA ASP A 393 10.66 -11.98 0.56
C ASP A 393 9.22 -12.54 0.52
N SER A 394 8.53 -12.53 1.66
CA SER A 394 7.16 -13.04 1.75
C SER A 394 6.14 -12.19 0.97
N LEU A 395 6.40 -10.89 0.77
CA LEU A 395 5.50 -10.00 0.03
C LEU A 395 5.68 -10.20 -1.48
N VAL A 396 6.92 -10.21 -1.97
CA VAL A 396 7.25 -10.48 -3.37
C VAL A 396 6.82 -11.90 -3.76
N ALA A 397 6.91 -12.87 -2.85
CA ALA A 397 6.42 -14.22 -3.10
C ALA A 397 4.88 -14.30 -3.27
N VAL A 398 4.12 -13.46 -2.57
CA VAL A 398 2.67 -13.35 -2.78
C VAL A 398 2.36 -12.75 -4.15
N GLU A 399 3.11 -11.74 -4.58
CA GLU A 399 2.96 -11.15 -5.91
C GLU A 399 3.29 -12.16 -7.03
N LEU A 400 4.39 -12.90 -6.90
CA LEU A 400 4.77 -13.95 -7.83
C LEU A 400 3.71 -15.05 -7.90
N ARG A 401 3.11 -15.42 -6.77
CA ARG A 401 2.00 -16.39 -6.73
C ARG A 401 0.78 -15.90 -7.51
N MET A 402 0.38 -14.64 -7.33
CA MET A 402 -0.74 -14.05 -8.07
C MET A 402 -0.44 -14.00 -9.56
N TRP A 403 0.81 -13.69 -9.94
CA TRP A 403 1.25 -13.69 -11.32
C TRP A 403 1.21 -15.09 -11.96
N PHE A 404 1.72 -16.13 -11.28
CA PHE A 404 1.62 -17.51 -11.78
C PHE A 404 0.17 -17.97 -11.96
N ALA A 405 -0.74 -17.53 -11.07
CA ALA A 405 -2.16 -17.83 -11.19
C ALA A 405 -2.82 -17.09 -12.36
N ALA A 406 -2.44 -15.84 -12.61
CA ALA A 406 -2.98 -15.03 -13.69
C ALA A 406 -2.47 -15.47 -15.07
N GLU A 407 -1.15 -15.60 -15.24
CA GLU A 407 -0.52 -15.79 -16.55
C GLU A 407 -0.34 -17.26 -16.94
N LEU A 408 -0.14 -18.16 -15.98
CA LEU A 408 0.07 -19.59 -16.25
C LEU A 408 -1.09 -20.47 -15.81
N LYS A 409 -2.10 -19.89 -15.13
CA LYS A 409 -3.19 -20.64 -14.48
C LYS A 409 -2.66 -21.75 -13.56
N ALA A 410 -1.49 -21.52 -12.97
CA ALA A 410 -0.76 -22.45 -12.11
C ALA A 410 -0.82 -21.99 -10.65
N ASN A 411 -1.28 -22.87 -9.75
CA ASN A 411 -1.29 -22.58 -8.32
C ASN A 411 -0.02 -23.13 -7.67
N ILE A 412 0.80 -22.24 -7.13
CA ILE A 412 2.09 -22.55 -6.51
C ILE A 412 2.03 -22.13 -5.04
N ALA A 413 2.56 -22.97 -4.15
CA ALA A 413 2.62 -22.62 -2.74
C ALA A 413 3.70 -21.55 -2.52
N ILE A 414 3.45 -20.63 -1.59
CA ILE A 414 4.41 -19.56 -1.25
C ILE A 414 5.75 -20.17 -0.78
N PHE A 415 5.70 -21.28 -0.05
CA PHE A 415 6.88 -22.02 0.39
C PHE A 415 7.72 -22.56 -0.78
N ASP A 416 7.07 -23.01 -1.85
CA ASP A 416 7.77 -23.47 -3.06
C ASP A 416 8.49 -22.28 -3.73
N ILE A 417 7.92 -21.07 -3.67
CA ILE A 417 8.49 -19.86 -4.28
C ILE A 417 9.73 -19.40 -3.51
N ILE A 418 9.63 -19.27 -2.18
CA ILE A 418 10.74 -18.77 -1.35
C ILE A 418 11.88 -19.80 -1.26
N GLY A 419 11.53 -21.09 -1.28
CA GLY A 419 12.45 -22.22 -1.12
C GLY A 419 13.08 -22.75 -2.40
N SER A 420 12.93 -22.09 -3.54
CA SER A 420 13.42 -22.58 -4.83
C SER A 420 14.41 -21.63 -5.51
N THR A 421 15.13 -22.17 -6.50
CA THR A 421 15.85 -21.40 -7.50
C THR A 421 14.88 -20.89 -8.58
N VAL A 422 15.31 -19.92 -9.37
CA VAL A 422 14.51 -19.40 -10.49
C VAL A 422 14.17 -20.53 -11.48
N ALA A 423 15.12 -21.41 -11.80
CA ALA A 423 14.89 -22.54 -12.70
C ALA A 423 13.92 -23.59 -12.13
N THR A 424 14.06 -23.94 -10.85
CA THR A 424 13.23 -24.97 -10.22
C THR A 424 11.78 -24.52 -10.04
N ILE A 425 11.55 -23.24 -9.67
CA ILE A 425 10.19 -22.72 -9.58
C ILE A 425 9.54 -22.57 -10.97
N ALA A 426 10.32 -22.21 -11.99
CA ALA A 426 9.83 -22.11 -13.36
C ALA A 426 9.41 -23.47 -13.93
N GLN A 427 10.20 -24.53 -13.65
CA GLN A 427 9.83 -25.89 -14.00
C GLN A 427 8.57 -26.36 -13.27
N LEU A 428 8.45 -26.06 -11.96
CA LEU A 428 7.25 -26.39 -11.18
C LEU A 428 6.02 -25.66 -11.73
N ALA A 429 6.15 -24.36 -12.04
CA ALA A 429 5.10 -23.55 -12.64
C ALA A 429 4.66 -24.07 -14.01
N ALA A 430 5.63 -24.46 -14.86
CA ALA A 430 5.36 -25.05 -16.18
C ALA A 430 4.64 -26.40 -16.04
N SER A 431 5.06 -27.25 -15.10
CA SER A 431 4.44 -28.57 -14.86
C SER A 431 2.98 -28.48 -14.38
N ARG A 432 2.63 -27.43 -13.63
CA ARG A 432 1.29 -27.19 -13.05
C ARG A 432 0.41 -26.26 -13.91
N SER A 433 0.92 -25.75 -15.03
CA SER A 433 0.19 -24.82 -15.89
C SER A 433 -0.95 -25.49 -16.64
N LYS A 434 -2.13 -24.85 -16.67
CA LYS A 434 -3.28 -25.30 -17.47
C LYS A 434 -3.20 -24.87 -18.95
N LEU A 435 -2.18 -24.12 -19.33
CA LEU A 435 -1.96 -23.66 -20.72
C LEU A 435 -1.20 -24.70 -21.57
N ARG A 436 -0.75 -25.80 -20.97
CA ARG A 436 -0.04 -26.89 -21.65
C ARG A 436 -0.98 -27.62 -22.62
N LYS A 437 -0.72 -27.51 -23.92
CA LYS A 437 -1.34 -28.35 -24.97
C LYS A 437 -0.25 -29.17 -25.66
N GLY A 438 -0.13 -30.47 -25.37
CA GLY A 438 0.53 -31.40 -26.30
C GLY A 438 1.69 -32.28 -25.81
N TYR A 439 1.99 -32.37 -24.52
CA TYR A 439 3.01 -33.31 -24.02
C TYR A 439 2.64 -33.78 -22.59
N SER A 440 2.97 -35.01 -22.19
CA SER A 440 2.72 -35.59 -20.85
C SER A 440 3.97 -35.46 -19.96
N ILE A 441 3.81 -35.47 -18.63
CA ILE A 441 4.95 -35.40 -17.67
C ILE A 441 5.85 -36.61 -17.83
#